data_AF-A0A0L0DSX1-F1
#
_entry.id   AF-A0A0L0DSX1-F1
#
_cell.length_a   1.000
_cell.length_b   1.000
_cell.length_c   1.000
_cell.angle_alpha   90.00
_cell.angle_beta   90.00
_cell.angle_gamma   90.00
#
_symmetry.space_group_name_H-M   'P 1'
#
loop_
_entity.id
_entity.type
_entity.pdbx_description
1 polymer ?
#
loop_
_entity_poly.entity_id
_entity_poly.type
_entity_poly.pdbx_seq_one_letter_code
_entity_poly.pdbx_strand_id
1 'polypeptide(L)'
;MASTWDWEYVKDEHLPLLEAIRDGDEDGFYAALAGGGGPEEEAVGAGRGTATGPAPLAAAVLFERPAMAEYLLDDVAVDVESRARGDDWAHTLTPLLLAAHVGHDAMADLLLARNADPAATTIGRDDGELDAAAVAAAAGHDALAATLSAAAAPKVPALGDTVGELKLVIASQTGPQPMCIRLQKADRVYKDHIILADYEIPDVFNFEMFYN
;
A
#
# COMPACT_ATOMS: atom_id res chain seq x y z
N MET A 1 21.31 8.64 15.91
CA MET A 1 20.69 8.74 17.25
C MET A 1 19.40 7.95 17.15
N ALA A 2 19.29 6.85 17.89
CA ALA A 2 18.10 6.00 17.83
C ALA A 2 16.90 6.81 18.34
N SER A 3 16.00 7.16 17.43
CA SER A 3 14.70 7.73 17.77
C SER A 3 13.98 6.70 18.62
N THR A 4 13.89 6.96 19.93
CA THR A 4 13.05 6.18 20.84
C THR A 4 11.61 6.42 20.44
N TRP A 5 11.07 5.54 19.60
CA TRP A 5 9.64 5.36 19.45
C TRP A 5 9.10 5.00 20.83
N ASP A 6 8.61 6.00 21.57
CA ASP A 6 8.11 5.80 22.92
C ASP A 6 6.73 5.15 22.83
N TRP A 7 6.73 3.83 22.95
CA TRP A 7 5.56 2.95 22.88
C TRP A 7 4.69 3.01 24.13
N GLU A 8 5.01 3.88 25.10
CA GLU A 8 4.26 4.09 26.36
C GLU A 8 2.77 4.45 26.15
N TYR A 9 2.37 4.85 24.93
CA TYR A 9 0.99 5.22 24.61
C TYR A 9 0.15 4.15 23.89
N VAL A 10 0.71 2.98 23.60
CA VAL A 10 -0.10 1.86 23.10
C VAL A 10 -0.77 1.19 24.30
N LYS A 11 -2.11 1.23 24.36
CA LYS A 11 -2.88 0.54 25.41
C LYS A 11 -2.45 -0.92 25.53
N ASP A 12 -2.30 -1.38 26.77
CA ASP A 12 -1.72 -2.67 27.20
C ASP A 12 -2.25 -3.93 26.47
N GLU A 13 -3.38 -3.85 25.77
CA GLU A 13 -4.03 -4.94 25.04
C GLU A 13 -3.29 -5.41 23.77
N HIS A 14 -2.39 -4.59 23.19
CA HIS A 14 -1.61 -4.94 21.99
C HIS A 14 -0.12 -5.16 22.25
N LEU A 15 0.32 -4.97 23.48
CA LEU A 15 1.72 -5.07 23.89
C LEU A 15 2.38 -6.42 23.54
N PRO A 16 1.77 -7.61 23.79
CA PRO A 16 2.45 -8.87 23.51
C PRO A 16 2.68 -9.12 22.01
N LEU A 17 1.77 -8.65 21.14
CA LEU A 17 1.93 -8.76 19.69
C LEU A 17 3.08 -7.87 19.21
N LEU A 18 3.14 -6.63 19.69
CA LEU A 18 4.19 -5.68 19.31
C LEU A 18 5.56 -6.07 19.88
N GLU A 19 5.60 -6.61 21.09
CA GLU A 19 6.83 -7.17 21.68
C GLU A 19 7.35 -8.35 20.87
N ALA A 20 6.48 -9.27 20.44
CA ALA A 20 6.87 -10.37 19.56
C ALA A 20 7.48 -9.87 18.25
N ILE A 21 6.91 -8.82 17.64
CA ILE A 21 7.45 -8.20 16.42
C ILE A 21 8.82 -7.54 16.70
N ARG A 22 8.94 -6.79 17.79
CA ARG A 22 10.20 -6.15 18.21
C ARG A 22 11.29 -7.19 18.40
N ASP A 23 10.99 -8.24 19.16
CA ASP A 23 11.96 -9.25 19.56
C ASP A 23 12.21 -10.26 18.41
N GLY A 24 11.32 -10.30 17.42
CA GLY A 24 11.38 -11.22 16.28
C GLY A 24 10.91 -12.63 16.62
N ASP A 25 10.09 -12.77 17.66
CA ASP A 25 9.50 -14.03 18.10
C ASP A 25 8.30 -14.37 17.23
N GLU A 26 8.52 -15.18 16.19
CA GLU A 26 7.46 -15.65 15.29
C GLU A 26 6.41 -16.51 16.03
N ASP A 27 6.85 -17.39 16.94
CA ASP A 27 5.94 -18.24 17.70
C ASP A 27 5.05 -17.40 18.62
N GLY A 28 5.65 -16.42 19.32
CA GLY A 28 4.93 -15.44 20.12
C GLY A 28 3.99 -14.55 19.30
N PHE A 29 4.40 -14.17 18.09
CA PHE A 29 3.59 -13.37 17.16
C PHE A 29 2.33 -14.11 16.72
N TYR A 30 2.47 -15.36 16.24
CA TYR A 30 1.32 -16.18 15.85
C TYR A 30 0.45 -16.55 17.05
N ALA A 31 1.04 -16.80 18.22
CA ALA A 31 0.29 -17.07 19.45
C ALA A 31 -0.52 -15.84 19.89
N ALA A 32 0.04 -14.63 19.80
CA ALA A 32 -0.65 -13.39 20.12
C ALA A 32 -1.80 -13.11 19.13
N LEU A 33 -1.62 -13.41 17.84
CA LEU A 33 -2.70 -13.32 16.84
C LEU A 33 -3.80 -14.36 17.04
N ALA A 34 -3.45 -15.60 17.42
CA ALA A 34 -4.39 -16.68 17.68
C ALA A 34 -5.11 -16.53 19.03
N GLY A 35 -4.46 -15.88 20.01
CA GLY A 35 -4.89 -15.74 21.40
C GLY A 35 -5.80 -14.56 21.70
N GLY A 36 -6.37 -13.87 20.70
CA GLY A 36 -7.27 -12.72 20.82
C GLY A 36 -8.64 -13.01 21.48
N GLY A 37 -8.66 -13.73 22.59
CA GLY A 37 -9.80 -14.03 23.44
C GLY A 37 -9.47 -13.87 24.92
N GLY A 38 -9.58 -12.63 25.42
CA GLY A 38 -9.83 -12.29 26.83
C GLY A 38 -11.15 -11.53 26.94
N PRO A 39 -11.88 -11.58 28.08
CA PRO A 39 -13.34 -11.55 28.11
C PRO A 39 -13.98 -10.14 28.03
N GLU A 40 -15.08 -10.08 27.25
CA GLU A 40 -16.25 -9.17 27.35
C GLU A 40 -15.97 -7.65 27.28
N GLU A 41 -16.17 -6.97 26.15
CA GLU A 41 -17.37 -6.24 25.66
C GLU A 41 -16.76 -5.08 24.84
N GLU A 42 -17.17 -4.59 23.68
CA GLU A 42 -18.42 -4.64 22.93
C GLU A 42 -18.13 -4.80 21.43
N ALA A 43 -18.98 -5.57 20.77
CA ALA A 43 -19.04 -5.69 19.33
C ALA A 43 -19.72 -4.46 18.69
N VAL A 44 -19.04 -3.81 17.74
CA VAL A 44 -19.71 -3.12 16.64
C VAL A 44 -19.06 -3.53 15.31
N GLY A 45 -19.67 -4.53 14.67
CA GLY A 45 -19.83 -4.58 13.22
C GLY A 45 -18.63 -4.90 12.32
N ALA A 46 -18.62 -6.14 11.83
CA ALA A 46 -18.05 -6.63 10.55
C ALA A 46 -16.55 -7.04 10.51
N GLY A 47 -16.34 -8.35 10.32
CA GLY A 47 -15.09 -8.97 9.85
C GLY A 47 -14.14 -9.43 10.96
N ARG A 48 -13.68 -10.69 10.90
CA ARG A 48 -12.49 -11.12 11.65
C ARG A 48 -11.32 -10.23 11.21
N GLY A 49 -10.83 -9.33 12.08
CA GLY A 49 -9.67 -8.48 11.77
C GLY A 49 -9.54 -7.15 12.53
N THR A 50 -10.51 -6.74 13.35
CA THR A 50 -10.54 -5.36 13.89
C THR A 50 -9.74 -5.12 15.18
N ALA A 51 -8.87 -6.05 15.60
CA ALA A 51 -8.09 -5.91 16.84
C ALA A 51 -6.63 -5.50 16.62
N THR A 52 -6.23 -5.18 15.40
CA THR A 52 -4.87 -4.77 15.09
C THR A 52 -4.94 -3.49 14.30
N GLY A 53 -4.72 -2.36 14.99
CA GLY A 53 -4.60 -1.05 14.32
C GLY A 53 -3.40 -0.99 13.36
N PRO A 54 -3.01 0.21 12.90
CA PRO A 54 -1.81 0.39 12.04
C PRO A 54 -0.48 -0.01 12.73
N ALA A 55 -0.48 -0.08 14.06
CA ALA A 55 0.72 -0.30 14.88
C ALA A 55 1.55 -1.57 14.54
N PRO A 56 0.97 -2.78 14.43
CA PRO A 56 1.71 -3.99 14.07
C PRO A 56 2.42 -3.93 12.72
N LEU A 57 1.77 -3.39 11.68
CA LEU A 57 2.41 -3.25 10.37
C LEU A 57 3.57 -2.26 10.43
N ALA A 58 3.36 -1.11 11.08
CA ALA A 58 4.41 -0.12 11.29
C ALA A 58 5.59 -0.68 12.10
N ALA A 59 5.32 -1.48 13.15
CA ALA A 59 6.36 -2.14 13.94
C ALA A 59 7.13 -3.17 13.11
N ALA A 60 6.44 -3.97 12.29
CA ALA A 60 7.10 -4.96 11.44
C ALA A 60 8.03 -4.29 10.42
N VAL A 61 7.64 -3.14 9.87
CA VAL A 61 8.49 -2.32 9.01
C VAL A 61 9.68 -1.74 9.78
N LEU A 62 9.44 -1.16 10.96
CA LEU A 62 10.47 -0.52 11.79
C LEU A 62 11.55 -1.51 12.25
N PHE A 63 11.18 -2.74 12.58
CA PHE A 63 12.09 -3.78 13.05
C PHE A 63 12.57 -4.74 11.95
N GLU A 64 12.31 -4.42 10.68
CA GLU A 64 12.72 -5.23 9.52
C GLU A 64 12.25 -6.70 9.62
N ARG A 65 10.95 -6.90 9.85
CA ARG A 65 10.31 -8.22 9.99
C ARG A 65 9.48 -8.57 8.74
N PRO A 66 10.11 -8.96 7.61
CA PRO A 66 9.39 -9.19 6.35
C PRO A 66 8.34 -10.29 6.45
N ALA A 67 8.64 -11.40 7.12
CA ALA A 67 7.71 -12.52 7.26
C ALA A 67 6.44 -12.14 8.05
N MET A 68 6.60 -11.36 9.12
CA MET A 68 5.46 -10.89 9.92
C MET A 68 4.65 -9.83 9.16
N ALA A 69 5.33 -8.94 8.41
CA ALA A 69 4.65 -7.95 7.57
C ALA A 69 3.88 -8.60 6.42
N GLU A 70 4.45 -9.61 5.76
CA GLU A 70 3.79 -10.40 4.72
C GLU A 70 2.51 -11.04 5.28
N TYR A 71 2.59 -11.70 6.44
CA TYR A 71 1.41 -12.28 7.09
C TYR A 71 0.34 -11.23 7.45
N LEU A 72 0.75 -10.05 7.92
CA LEU A 72 -0.20 -8.96 8.23
C LEU A 72 -0.91 -8.43 6.98
N LEU A 73 -0.22 -8.38 5.85
CA LEU A 73 -0.80 -7.89 4.59
C LEU A 73 -1.64 -8.95 3.88
N ASP A 74 -1.20 -10.21 3.88
CA ASP A 74 -1.82 -11.28 3.10
C ASP A 74 -2.94 -12.01 3.86
N ASP A 75 -2.70 -12.37 5.13
CA ASP A 75 -3.64 -13.16 5.93
C ASP A 75 -4.55 -12.29 6.80
N VAL A 76 -4.00 -11.24 7.43
CA VAL A 76 -4.77 -10.32 8.28
C VAL A 76 -5.45 -9.21 7.45
N ALA A 77 -5.02 -9.01 6.20
CA ALA A 77 -5.55 -7.99 5.28
C ALA A 77 -5.52 -6.57 5.87
N VAL A 78 -4.44 -6.24 6.57
CA VAL A 78 -4.20 -4.87 7.05
C VAL A 78 -3.99 -3.96 5.85
N ASP A 79 -4.63 -2.79 5.88
CA ASP A 79 -4.46 -1.76 4.85
C ASP A 79 -3.00 -1.32 4.75
N VAL A 80 -2.42 -1.41 3.56
CA VAL A 80 -0.99 -1.10 3.31
C VAL A 80 -0.69 0.39 3.49
N GLU A 81 -1.69 1.25 3.39
CA GLU A 81 -1.58 2.70 3.60
C GLU A 81 -1.91 3.11 5.04
N SER A 82 -2.13 2.15 5.94
CA SER A 82 -2.53 2.44 7.32
C SER A 82 -1.42 3.16 8.07
N ARG A 83 -1.63 4.45 8.33
CA ARG A 83 -0.65 5.32 8.97
C ARG A 83 -0.52 5.01 10.46
N ALA A 84 0.71 4.95 10.96
CA ALA A 84 0.97 4.76 12.39
C ALA A 84 0.30 5.86 13.22
N ARG A 85 -0.29 5.54 14.39
CA ARG A 85 -0.93 6.53 15.29
C ARG A 85 -0.01 6.96 16.42
N GLY A 86 0.01 8.25 16.73
CA GLY A 86 0.64 8.87 17.91
C GLY A 86 0.97 10.35 17.69
N ASP A 87 1.75 10.97 18.58
CA ASP A 87 1.75 12.44 18.74
C ASP A 87 2.95 13.20 18.12
N ASP A 88 4.04 12.51 17.76
CA ASP A 88 5.21 13.06 17.02
C ASP A 88 5.05 13.09 15.48
N TRP A 89 6.02 13.69 14.77
CA TRP A 89 6.05 13.77 13.30
C TRP A 89 6.08 12.40 12.57
N ALA A 90 6.42 11.31 13.26
CA ALA A 90 6.46 9.95 12.72
C ALA A 90 5.08 9.28 12.56
N HIS A 91 4.03 9.91 13.09
CA HIS A 91 2.66 9.37 13.16
C HIS A 91 1.78 9.77 11.98
N THR A 92 2.39 10.42 11.00
CA THR A 92 1.79 10.60 9.69
C THR A 92 2.60 9.87 8.65
N LEU A 93 3.35 8.83 8.98
CA LEU A 93 4.04 8.04 7.97
C LEU A 93 3.17 6.86 7.56
N THR A 94 3.02 6.67 6.25
CA THR A 94 2.59 5.38 5.71
C THR A 94 3.69 4.35 5.99
N PRO A 95 3.38 3.05 6.02
CA PRO A 95 4.37 1.99 6.14
C PRO A 95 5.54 2.16 5.15
N LEU A 96 5.25 2.61 3.92
CA LEU A 96 6.28 2.87 2.91
C LEU A 96 7.16 4.07 3.26
N LEU A 97 6.57 5.18 3.71
CA LEU A 97 7.32 6.36 4.19
C LEU A 97 8.22 6.01 5.39
N LEU A 98 7.75 5.11 6.26
CA LEU A 98 8.53 4.60 7.39
C LEU A 98 9.71 3.75 6.93
N ALA A 99 9.49 2.80 6.01
CA ALA A 99 10.56 1.99 5.41
C ALA A 99 11.62 2.88 4.74
N ALA A 100 11.17 3.92 4.03
CA ALA A 100 12.03 4.91 3.38
C ALA A 100 12.85 5.72 4.38
N HIS A 101 12.25 6.14 5.50
CA HIS A 101 12.93 6.91 6.55
C HIS A 101 14.02 6.10 7.27
N VAL A 102 13.75 4.82 7.52
CA VAL A 102 14.68 3.91 8.21
C VAL A 102 15.73 3.34 7.25
N GLY A 103 15.41 3.25 5.95
CA GLY A 103 16.29 2.72 4.92
C GLY A 103 16.17 1.21 4.68
N HIS A 104 15.00 0.63 4.92
CA HIS A 104 14.78 -0.82 4.77
C HIS A 104 14.37 -1.18 3.34
N ASP A 105 15.35 -1.45 2.47
CA ASP A 105 15.14 -1.81 1.06
C ASP A 105 14.17 -3.00 0.91
N ALA A 106 14.38 -4.08 1.68
CA ALA A 106 13.56 -5.28 1.60
C ALA A 106 12.09 -5.04 2.01
N MET A 107 11.87 -4.16 2.99
CA MET A 107 10.52 -3.77 3.41
C MET A 107 9.85 -2.87 2.39
N ALA A 108 10.60 -1.95 1.78
CA ALA A 108 10.09 -1.09 0.72
C ALA A 108 9.64 -1.92 -0.50
N ASP A 109 10.45 -2.90 -0.92
CA ASP A 109 10.11 -3.81 -2.01
C ASP A 109 8.84 -4.63 -1.71
N LEU A 110 8.71 -5.15 -0.49
CA LEU A 110 7.53 -5.90 -0.04
C LEU A 110 6.26 -5.03 -0.12
N LEU A 111 6.31 -3.82 0.43
CA LEU A 111 5.18 -2.90 0.44
C LEU A 111 4.77 -2.47 -0.98
N LEU A 112 5.75 -2.17 -1.85
CA LEU A 112 5.50 -1.86 -3.26
C LEU A 112 4.87 -3.06 -4.00
N ALA A 113 5.32 -4.28 -3.72
CA ALA A 113 4.73 -5.50 -4.30
C ALA A 113 3.28 -5.73 -3.83
N ARG A 114 2.87 -5.13 -2.71
CA ARG A 114 1.49 -5.12 -2.19
C ARG A 114 0.74 -3.82 -2.50
N ASN A 115 1.19 -3.10 -3.53
CA ASN A 115 0.52 -1.95 -4.11
C ASN A 115 0.43 -0.73 -3.17
N ALA A 116 1.45 -0.57 -2.31
CA ALA A 116 1.66 0.69 -1.58
C ALA A 116 1.86 1.85 -2.56
N ASP A 117 1.33 3.02 -2.24
CA ASP A 117 1.42 4.22 -3.07
C ASP A 117 2.78 4.93 -2.88
N PRO A 118 3.69 4.88 -3.87
CA PRO A 118 4.99 5.54 -3.76
C PRO A 118 4.89 7.08 -3.83
N ALA A 119 3.77 7.63 -4.31
CA ALA A 119 3.52 9.06 -4.36
C ALA A 119 2.86 9.60 -3.07
N ALA A 120 2.56 8.72 -2.10
CA ALA A 120 2.03 9.12 -0.81
C ALA A 120 2.99 10.09 -0.10
N THR A 121 2.45 11.22 0.36
CA THR A 121 3.24 12.24 1.05
C THR A 121 3.10 12.16 2.57
N THR A 122 4.11 12.65 3.28
CA THR A 122 4.02 12.96 4.71
C THR A 122 3.01 14.09 4.92
N ILE A 123 2.27 14.06 6.02
CA ILE A 123 1.27 15.11 6.33
C ILE A 123 1.71 15.84 7.60
N GLY A 124 1.41 17.15 7.70
CA GLY A 124 1.60 17.91 8.95
C GLY A 124 3.03 18.31 9.26
N ARG A 125 3.90 18.35 8.24
CA ARG A 125 5.27 18.86 8.34
C ARG A 125 5.32 20.38 8.11
N ASP A 126 6.14 21.08 8.88
CA ASP A 126 6.35 22.53 8.73
C ASP A 126 7.25 22.89 7.54
N ASP A 127 8.13 21.98 7.12
CA ASP A 127 9.09 22.15 6.02
C ASP A 127 8.56 21.69 4.65
N GLY A 128 7.26 21.38 4.58
CA GLY A 128 6.59 20.89 3.39
C GLY A 128 6.42 19.37 3.39
N GLU A 129 5.44 18.92 2.62
CA GLU A 129 5.15 17.50 2.46
C GLU A 129 6.23 16.83 1.60
N LEU A 130 6.73 15.67 2.06
CA LEU A 130 7.74 14.87 1.37
C LEU A 130 7.12 13.56 0.90
N ASP A 131 7.45 13.12 -0.31
CA ASP A 131 7.14 11.77 -0.78
C ASP A 131 8.15 10.74 -0.24
N ALA A 132 7.91 9.45 -0.49
CA ALA A 132 8.77 8.39 0.02
C ALA A 132 10.22 8.48 -0.51
N ALA A 133 10.41 8.92 -1.75
CA ALA A 133 11.74 9.11 -2.31
C ALA A 133 12.50 10.27 -1.64
N ALA A 134 11.82 11.40 -1.38
CA ALA A 134 12.40 12.55 -0.70
C ALA A 134 12.69 12.25 0.78
N VAL A 135 11.84 11.46 1.45
CA VAL A 135 12.12 10.99 2.82
C VAL A 135 13.36 10.11 2.85
N ALA A 136 13.52 9.17 1.91
CA ALA A 136 14.71 8.33 1.79
C ALA A 136 15.98 9.16 1.55
N ALA A 137 15.92 10.14 0.65
CA ALA A 137 17.04 11.03 0.36
C ALA A 137 17.40 11.90 1.58
N ALA A 138 16.40 12.44 2.30
CA ALA A 138 16.62 13.23 3.51
C ALA A 138 17.25 12.41 4.65
N ALA A 139 16.94 11.11 4.72
CA ALA A 139 17.55 10.17 5.65
C ALA A 139 18.97 9.70 5.23
N GLY A 140 19.39 9.98 4.00
CA GLY A 140 20.70 9.59 3.45
C GLY A 140 20.72 8.22 2.76
N HIS A 141 19.55 7.66 2.44
CA HIS A 141 19.40 6.39 1.73
C HIS A 141 19.28 6.63 0.22
N ASP A 142 20.32 7.19 -0.40
CA ASP A 142 20.32 7.60 -1.81
C ASP A 142 19.99 6.45 -2.79
N ALA A 143 20.42 5.23 -2.48
CA ALA A 143 20.12 4.04 -3.28
C ALA A 143 18.62 3.71 -3.23
N LEU A 144 18.04 3.68 -2.03
CA LEU A 144 16.61 3.47 -1.82
C LEU A 144 15.80 4.61 -2.46
N ALA A 145 16.22 5.86 -2.30
CA ALA A 145 15.59 7.01 -2.94
C ALA A 145 15.55 6.90 -4.47
N ALA A 146 16.63 6.40 -5.09
CA ALA A 146 16.65 6.14 -6.52
C ALA A 146 15.69 5.02 -6.92
N THR A 147 15.61 3.93 -6.14
CA THR A 147 14.64 2.84 -6.41
C THR A 147 13.20 3.30 -6.24
N LEU A 148 12.90 4.06 -5.18
CA LEU A 148 11.57 4.62 -4.94
C LEU A 148 11.21 5.67 -5.96
N SER A 149 12.13 6.51 -6.41
CA SER A 149 11.86 7.47 -7.49
C SER A 149 11.58 6.76 -8.83
N ALA A 150 12.24 5.63 -9.09
CA ALA A 150 11.95 4.78 -10.24
C ALA A 150 10.59 4.06 -10.10
N ALA A 151 10.19 3.67 -8.88
CA ALA A 151 8.90 3.06 -8.58
C ALA A 151 7.74 4.08 -8.53
N ALA A 152 8.04 5.32 -8.11
CA ALA A 152 7.15 6.49 -8.07
C ALA A 152 6.99 7.16 -9.44
N ALA A 153 7.81 6.78 -10.43
CA ALA A 153 7.50 7.08 -11.80
C ALA A 153 6.06 6.62 -12.04
N PRO A 154 5.17 7.48 -12.60
CA PRO A 154 3.77 7.13 -12.79
C PRO A 154 3.78 5.78 -13.45
N LYS A 155 3.17 4.75 -12.83
CA LYS A 155 3.18 3.35 -13.27
C LYS A 155 2.92 3.39 -14.76
N VAL A 156 4.01 3.42 -15.54
CA VAL A 156 3.92 3.83 -16.94
C VAL A 156 3.08 2.70 -17.49
N PRO A 157 1.90 2.99 -18.06
CA PRO A 157 1.01 1.93 -18.51
C PRO A 157 1.88 0.97 -19.29
N ALA A 158 1.98 -0.26 -18.79
CA ALA A 158 2.75 -1.28 -19.48
C ALA A 158 2.20 -1.26 -20.90
N LEU A 159 3.08 -1.11 -21.89
CA LEU A 159 2.75 -0.98 -23.31
C LEU A 159 1.60 -1.96 -23.65
N GLY A 160 0.35 -1.50 -23.68
CA GLY A 160 -0.84 -2.35 -23.75
C GLY A 160 -2.03 -2.07 -22.80
N ASP A 161 -1.89 -1.31 -21.70
CA ASP A 161 -2.97 -1.21 -20.68
C ASP A 161 -3.95 -0.05 -20.86
N THR A 162 -3.73 0.83 -21.84
CA THR A 162 -4.66 1.94 -22.09
C THR A 162 -5.84 1.52 -22.98
N VAL A 163 -7.00 2.16 -22.77
CA VAL A 163 -8.17 1.96 -23.65
C VAL A 163 -7.83 2.30 -25.11
N GLY A 164 -6.95 3.29 -25.34
CA GLY A 164 -6.47 3.64 -26.69
C GLY A 164 -5.71 2.50 -27.37
N GLU A 165 -4.85 1.78 -26.63
CA GLU A 165 -4.14 0.61 -27.13
C GLU A 165 -5.06 -0.59 -27.35
N LEU A 166 -6.05 -0.79 -26.47
CA LEU A 166 -7.09 -1.81 -26.68
C LEU A 166 -7.83 -1.56 -28.01
N LYS A 167 -8.14 -0.30 -28.34
CA LYS A 167 -8.75 0.05 -29.64
C LYS A 167 -7.83 -0.26 -30.82
N LEU A 168 -6.51 -0.12 -30.67
CA LEU A 168 -5.55 -0.52 -31.72
C LEU A 168 -5.61 -2.02 -31.98
N VAL A 169 -5.67 -2.84 -30.92
CA VAL A 169 -5.80 -4.30 -31.04
C VAL A 169 -7.12 -4.67 -31.69
N ILE A 170 -8.24 -4.09 -31.25
CA ILE A 170 -9.56 -4.33 -31.86
C ILE A 170 -9.56 -3.91 -33.33
N ALA A 171 -9.02 -2.73 -33.66
CA ALA A 171 -8.89 -2.25 -35.04
C ALA A 171 -8.10 -3.21 -35.92
N SER A 172 -7.03 -3.81 -35.40
CA SER A 172 -6.24 -4.81 -36.13
C SER A 172 -7.03 -6.08 -36.45
N GLN A 173 -7.97 -6.47 -35.58
CA GLN A 173 -8.78 -7.67 -35.74
C GLN A 173 -10.05 -7.42 -36.56
N THR A 174 -10.63 -6.23 -36.48
CA THR A 174 -11.92 -5.89 -37.10
C THR A 174 -11.77 -5.09 -38.40
N GLY A 175 -10.66 -4.39 -38.60
CA GLY A 175 -10.36 -3.58 -39.79
C GLY A 175 -10.58 -2.05 -39.72
N PRO A 176 -11.57 -1.48 -39.00
CA PRO A 176 -11.79 -0.05 -38.95
C PRO A 176 -10.70 0.66 -38.14
N GLN A 177 -10.52 1.96 -38.43
CA GLN A 177 -9.52 2.76 -37.74
C GLN A 177 -9.86 2.91 -36.24
N PRO A 178 -8.86 2.92 -35.34
CA PRO A 178 -9.07 2.98 -33.89
C PRO A 178 -9.92 4.18 -33.44
N MET A 179 -9.77 5.31 -34.11
CA MET A 179 -10.50 6.55 -33.82
C MET A 179 -12.01 6.45 -34.07
N CYS A 180 -12.44 5.51 -34.93
CA CYS A 180 -13.85 5.25 -35.21
C CYS A 180 -14.49 4.31 -34.17
N ILE A 181 -13.69 3.65 -33.35
CA ILE A 181 -14.15 2.68 -32.34
C ILE A 181 -14.46 3.44 -31.05
N ARG A 182 -15.71 3.33 -30.61
CA ARG A 182 -16.16 3.81 -29.29
C ARG A 182 -16.46 2.60 -28.42
N LEU A 183 -15.73 2.47 -27.31
CA LEU A 183 -16.00 1.46 -26.28
C LEU A 183 -16.90 2.09 -25.22
N GLN A 184 -18.00 1.43 -24.91
CA GLN A 184 -19.01 1.88 -23.96
C GLN A 184 -19.58 0.70 -23.18
N LYS A 185 -20.13 0.97 -22.00
CA LYS A 185 -20.99 0.03 -21.27
C LYS A 185 -22.08 0.83 -20.58
N ALA A 186 -23.34 0.51 -20.88
CA ALA A 186 -24.48 1.33 -20.47
C ALA A 186 -24.29 2.81 -20.86
N ASP A 187 -24.17 3.73 -19.90
CA ASP A 187 -23.98 5.17 -20.10
C ASP A 187 -22.52 5.62 -20.00
N ARG A 188 -21.58 4.72 -19.66
CA ARG A 188 -20.16 5.06 -19.45
C ARG A 188 -19.35 4.86 -20.73
N VAL A 189 -18.78 5.95 -21.25
CA VAL A 189 -17.86 5.94 -22.39
C VAL A 189 -16.41 5.87 -21.89
N TYR A 190 -15.65 4.91 -22.40
CA TYR A 190 -14.25 4.68 -22.02
C TYR A 190 -13.32 5.60 -22.82
N LYS A 191 -12.43 6.30 -22.10
CA LYS A 191 -11.52 7.31 -22.67
C LYS A 191 -10.14 6.72 -22.94
N ASP A 192 -9.55 7.10 -24.06
CA ASP A 192 -8.32 6.50 -24.59
C ASP A 192 -7.10 6.63 -23.66
N HIS A 193 -7.01 7.71 -22.88
CA HIS A 193 -5.87 8.01 -22.01
C HIS A 193 -5.99 7.42 -20.60
N ILE A 194 -7.06 6.70 -20.30
CA ILE A 194 -7.28 6.07 -18.99
C ILE A 194 -6.95 4.58 -19.13
N ILE A 195 -6.30 4.02 -18.09
CA ILE A 195 -5.93 2.61 -18.06
C ILE A 195 -7.13 1.72 -17.71
N LEU A 196 -7.11 0.47 -18.16
CA LEU A 196 -8.19 -0.50 -17.90
C LEU A 196 -8.38 -0.76 -16.39
N ALA A 197 -7.30 -0.73 -15.61
CA ALA A 197 -7.34 -0.91 -14.15
C ALA A 197 -8.07 0.21 -13.41
N ASP A 198 -7.91 1.48 -13.82
CA ASP A 198 -8.61 2.63 -13.23
C ASP A 198 -10.12 2.59 -13.46
N TYR A 199 -10.55 1.85 -14.49
CA TYR A 199 -11.96 1.59 -14.74
C TYR A 199 -12.51 0.41 -13.94
N GLU A 200 -11.70 -0.21 -13.08
CA GLU A 200 -12.03 -1.40 -12.27
C GLU A 200 -12.67 -2.50 -13.13
N ILE A 201 -12.09 -2.76 -14.29
CA ILE A 201 -12.61 -3.72 -15.26
C ILE A 201 -12.21 -5.13 -14.82
N PRO A 202 -13.14 -6.00 -14.36
CA PRO A 202 -12.80 -7.36 -13.99
C PRO A 202 -12.46 -8.21 -15.23
N ASP A 203 -11.74 -9.32 -15.05
CA ASP A 203 -11.30 -10.21 -16.14
C ASP A 203 -12.45 -10.73 -17.04
N VAL A 204 -13.68 -10.83 -16.51
CA VAL A 204 -14.86 -11.33 -17.23
C VAL A 204 -15.75 -10.18 -17.72
N PHE A 205 -15.13 -9.11 -18.21
CA PHE A 205 -15.83 -7.91 -18.65
C PHE A 205 -16.11 -7.91 -20.17
N ASN A 206 -17.31 -7.48 -20.54
CA ASN A 206 -17.70 -7.26 -21.93
C ASN A 206 -17.87 -5.77 -22.21
N PHE A 207 -17.28 -5.29 -23.30
CA PHE A 207 -17.50 -3.96 -23.85
C PHE A 207 -18.59 -3.98 -24.91
N GLU A 208 -19.41 -2.93 -24.95
CA GLU A 208 -20.25 -2.63 -26.10
C GLU A 208 -19.42 -1.79 -27.08
N MET A 209 -19.25 -2.32 -28.29
CA MET A 209 -18.49 -1.66 -29.34
C MET A 209 -19.44 -0.90 -30.26
N PHE A 210 -19.23 0.41 -30.36
CA PHE A 210 -19.95 1.29 -31.29
C PHE A 210 -19.00 1.87 -32.32
N TYR A 211 -19.53 2.18 -33.49
CA TYR A 211 -18.83 2.91 -34.54
C TYR A 211 -19.35 4.34 -34.59
N ASN A 212 -18.41 5.29 -34.60
CA ASN A 212 -18.69 6.70 -34.87
C ASN A 212 -18.72 7.01 -36.36
#